data_AF-A0A2V9CD53-F1
#
_entry.id   AF-A0A2V9CD53-F1
#
_cell.length_a   1.000
_cell.length_b   1.000
_cell.length_c   1.000
_cell.angle_alpha   90.00
_cell.angle_beta   90.00
_cell.angle_gamma   90.00
#
_symmetry.space_group_name_H-M   'P 1'
#
loop_
_entity.id
_entity.type
_entity.pdbx_description
1 polymer ?
#
loop_
_entity_poly.entity_id
_entity_poly.type
_entity_poly.pdbx_seq_one_letter_code
_entity_poly.pdbx_strand_id
1 'polypeptide(L)'
;MPQTVKTHSGHVGLDKAFRYAVTLAWQDFMKPTEPRSIRVEYLGEPGTALDHLSVWSVRAGGYQDLVCDFWTSASLVHPSGACFGNRHSSGKLAETLDFIMKNQGQFARPADAGRHGLVLIYPPDGDDRIEAATWIRGVRSTGNETSRGDAPKRPEDHRQNRGEEAASPLDEQAYPTEGTATAPDATGYSGCEPDEAPAETSAADYFKLRYAWPE
;
A
#
# COMPACT_ATOMS: atom_id res chain seq x y z
N MET A 1 -11.92 11.83 46.85
CA MET A 1 -12.41 11.85 45.46
C MET A 1 -11.45 11.02 44.62
N PRO A 2 -11.89 9.94 43.95
CA PRO A 2 -10.96 9.14 43.17
C PRO A 2 -10.64 9.88 41.85
N GLN A 3 -9.35 10.14 41.64
CA GLN A 3 -8.84 10.56 40.34
C GLN A 3 -8.94 9.37 39.39
N THR A 4 -9.75 9.50 38.35
CA THR A 4 -9.79 8.56 37.25
C THR A 4 -8.51 8.72 36.45
N VAL A 5 -7.58 7.78 36.64
CA VAL A 5 -6.45 7.56 35.73
C VAL A 5 -7.07 7.16 34.40
N LYS A 6 -7.22 8.12 33.49
CA LYS A 6 -7.50 7.84 32.07
C LYS A 6 -6.25 7.17 31.52
N THR A 7 -6.23 5.85 31.59
CA THR A 7 -5.34 5.02 30.78
C THR A 7 -5.72 5.25 29.32
N HIS A 8 -5.17 6.30 28.72
CA HIS A 8 -5.12 6.39 27.26
C HIS A 8 -4.16 5.28 26.88
N SER A 9 -4.69 4.08 26.65
CA SER A 9 -4.04 3.12 25.76
C SER A 9 -3.99 3.87 24.44
N GLY A 10 -2.87 4.59 24.25
CA GLY A 10 -2.71 5.73 23.35
C GLY A 10 -2.59 5.23 21.92
N HIS A 11 -3.67 4.64 21.45
CA HIS A 11 -3.77 4.17 20.10
C HIS A 11 -3.63 5.40 19.19
N VAL A 12 -2.58 5.43 18.37
CA VAL A 12 -2.40 6.49 17.37
C VAL A 12 -3.64 6.49 16.47
N GLY A 13 -4.28 7.64 16.33
CA GLY A 13 -5.42 7.77 15.41
C GLY A 13 -4.96 7.68 13.96
N LEU A 14 -5.84 7.23 13.07
CA LEU A 14 -5.50 7.03 11.67
C LEU A 14 -4.95 8.31 11.00
N ASP A 15 -5.56 9.47 11.30
CA ASP A 15 -5.10 10.77 10.82
C ASP A 15 -3.67 11.10 11.28
N LYS A 16 -3.34 10.75 12.52
CA LYS A 16 -2.00 10.95 13.07
C LYS A 16 -0.99 10.01 12.42
N ALA A 17 -1.39 8.78 12.09
CA ALA A 17 -0.55 7.85 11.35
C ALA A 17 -0.24 8.38 9.93
N PHE A 18 -1.23 8.93 9.23
CA PHE A 18 -1.00 9.59 7.93
C PHE A 18 -0.09 10.81 8.04
N ARG A 19 -0.27 11.64 9.09
CA ARG A 19 0.64 12.75 9.37
C ARG A 19 2.09 12.26 9.54
N TYR A 20 2.32 11.18 10.27
CA TYR A 20 3.65 10.62 10.42
C TYR A 20 4.23 10.06 9.12
N ALA A 21 3.43 9.35 8.31
CA ALA A 21 3.89 8.83 7.03
C ALA A 21 4.41 9.95 6.12
N VAL A 22 3.65 11.04 6.02
CA VAL A 22 4.03 12.24 5.25
C VAL A 22 5.24 12.94 5.88
N THR A 23 5.27 13.08 7.21
CA THR A 23 6.39 13.70 7.92
C THR A 23 7.71 12.97 7.66
N LEU A 24 7.66 11.64 7.68
CA LEU A 24 8.80 10.76 7.40
C LEU A 24 9.31 10.92 5.97
N ALA A 25 8.40 11.07 5.01
CA ALA A 25 8.67 11.23 3.58
C ALA A 25 8.88 12.69 3.14
N TRP A 26 8.85 13.67 4.06
CA TRP A 26 8.79 15.10 3.70
C TRP A 26 9.91 15.54 2.75
N GLN A 27 11.12 15.02 2.94
CA GLN A 27 12.27 15.37 2.10
C GLN A 27 12.11 14.94 0.63
N ASP A 28 11.31 13.91 0.38
CA ASP A 28 11.04 13.41 -0.96
C ASP A 28 10.08 14.34 -1.72
N PHE A 29 9.28 15.13 -1.00
CA PHE A 29 8.36 16.10 -1.61
C PHE A 29 9.03 17.43 -1.97
N MET A 30 10.22 17.73 -1.42
CA MET A 30 10.93 18.99 -1.68
C MET A 30 11.44 19.11 -3.13
N LYS A 31 11.29 18.05 -3.94
CA LYS A 31 11.71 17.99 -5.34
C LYS A 31 10.51 17.60 -6.21
N PRO A 32 10.24 18.29 -7.34
CA PRO A 32 10.97 19.43 -7.91
C PRO A 32 10.50 20.81 -7.41
N THR A 33 9.35 20.90 -6.74
CA THR A 33 8.79 22.16 -6.23
C THR A 33 8.43 22.00 -4.76
N GLU A 34 8.93 22.90 -3.91
CA GLU A 34 8.70 22.85 -2.47
C GLU A 34 7.21 23.05 -2.15
N PRO A 35 6.55 22.06 -1.51
CA PRO A 35 5.15 22.18 -1.12
C PRO A 35 5.01 23.06 0.13
N ARG A 36 3.94 23.85 0.17
CA ARG A 36 3.50 24.59 1.36
C ARG A 36 2.78 23.69 2.37
N SER A 37 2.13 22.65 1.87
CA SER A 37 1.50 21.61 2.69
C SER A 37 1.29 20.35 1.85
N ILE A 38 1.13 19.22 2.53
CA ILE A 38 0.64 17.98 1.95
C ILE A 38 -0.75 17.71 2.50
N ARG A 39 -1.66 17.28 1.64
CA ARG A 39 -3.04 16.91 2.00
C ARG A 39 -3.21 15.43 1.72
N VAL A 40 -3.69 14.69 2.72
CA VAL A 40 -4.13 13.30 2.55
C VAL A 40 -5.65 13.29 2.54
N GLU A 41 -6.22 12.72 1.50
CA GLU A 41 -7.66 12.56 1.34
C GLU A 41 -8.01 11.09 1.30
N TYR A 42 -9.06 10.70 2.00
CA TYR A 42 -9.55 9.35 1.94
C TYR A 42 -11.07 9.31 2.07
N LEU A 43 -11.66 8.29 1.46
CA LEU A 43 -13.07 7.99 1.59
C LEU A 43 -13.20 6.66 2.33
N GLY A 44 -13.95 6.65 3.42
CA GLY A 44 -14.21 5.44 4.18
C GLY A 44 -15.63 5.42 4.68
N GLU A 45 -16.35 4.34 4.42
CA GLU A 45 -17.65 4.15 5.05
C GLU A 45 -17.46 3.88 6.55
N PRO A 46 -18.41 4.29 7.41
CA PRO A 46 -18.35 3.95 8.82
C PRO A 46 -18.33 2.43 9.00
N GLY A 47 -17.39 1.93 9.81
CA GLY A 47 -17.25 0.51 10.10
C GLY A 47 -16.54 -0.32 9.03
N THR A 48 -16.08 0.29 7.93
CA THR A 48 -15.26 -0.39 6.91
C THR A 48 -13.83 0.13 6.91
N ALA A 49 -12.90 -0.75 6.49
CA ALA A 49 -11.53 -0.35 6.23
C ALA A 49 -11.47 0.52 4.96
N LEU A 50 -10.58 1.51 4.96
CA LEU A 50 -10.26 2.31 3.79
C LEU A 50 -9.67 1.42 2.70
N ASP A 51 -10.23 1.50 1.50
CA ASP A 51 -9.65 0.86 0.33
C ASP A 51 -8.74 1.82 -0.46
N HIS A 52 -9.00 3.13 -0.39
CA HIS A 52 -8.32 4.14 -1.18
C HIS A 52 -7.96 5.39 -0.36
N LEU A 53 -6.82 5.98 -0.70
CA LEU A 53 -6.48 7.36 -0.35
C LEU A 53 -5.67 8.02 -1.46
N SER A 54 -5.71 9.36 -1.47
CA SER A 54 -4.90 10.20 -2.35
C SER A 54 -4.05 11.15 -1.51
N VAL A 55 -2.80 11.32 -1.91
CA VAL A 55 -1.86 12.28 -1.34
C VAL A 55 -1.62 13.40 -2.34
N TRP A 56 -1.84 14.63 -1.91
CA TRP A 56 -1.72 15.83 -2.73
C TRP A 56 -0.67 16.76 -2.15
N SER A 57 0.17 17.31 -3.01
CA SER A 57 1.03 18.43 -2.65
C SER A 57 0.31 19.73 -2.97
N VAL A 58 0.38 20.69 -2.05
CA VAL A 58 -0.21 22.02 -2.22
C VAL A 58 0.91 23.04 -2.28
N ARG A 59 1.00 23.76 -3.41
CA ARG A 59 2.05 24.74 -3.69
C ARG A 59 1.58 26.16 -3.37
N ALA A 60 2.53 27.10 -3.43
CA ALA A 60 2.20 28.52 -3.43
C ALA A 60 1.21 28.84 -4.57
N GLY A 61 0.25 29.72 -4.31
CA GLY A 61 -0.82 30.04 -5.28
C GLY A 61 -1.99 29.07 -5.28
N GLY A 62 -1.99 28.03 -4.42
CA GLY A 62 -3.11 27.11 -4.26
C GLY A 62 -3.15 25.96 -5.27
N TYR A 63 -2.16 25.88 -6.17
CA TYR A 63 -2.00 24.76 -7.09
C TYR A 63 -1.79 23.45 -6.33
N GLN A 64 -2.44 22.40 -6.80
CA GLN A 64 -2.38 21.07 -6.20
C GLN A 64 -1.86 20.06 -7.21
N ASP A 65 -0.86 19.28 -6.83
CA ASP A 65 -0.35 18.17 -7.66
C ASP A 65 -0.54 16.85 -6.91
N LEU A 66 -1.13 15.87 -7.58
CA LEU A 66 -1.25 14.51 -7.06
C LEU A 66 0.16 13.92 -6.88
N VAL A 67 0.49 13.54 -5.65
CA VAL A 67 1.74 12.86 -5.30
C VAL A 67 1.60 11.37 -5.56
N CYS A 68 0.57 10.75 -4.97
CA CYS A 68 0.24 9.36 -5.21
C CYS A 68 -1.21 9.04 -4.84
N ASP A 69 -1.76 8.05 -5.52
CA ASP A 69 -2.89 7.27 -5.02
C ASP A 69 -2.37 6.02 -4.33
N PHE A 70 -3.12 5.54 -3.34
CA PHE A 70 -2.85 4.25 -2.70
C PHE A 70 -4.12 3.42 -2.66
N TRP A 71 -4.01 2.15 -3.08
CA TRP A 71 -5.11 1.19 -3.07
C TRP A 71 -4.76 -0.04 -2.24
N THR A 72 -5.67 -0.51 -1.38
CA THR A 72 -5.42 -1.76 -0.62
C THR A 72 -5.59 -3.00 -1.47
N SER A 73 -6.54 -2.96 -2.39
CA SER A 73 -6.87 -4.06 -3.29
C SER A 73 -6.49 -3.72 -4.73
N ALA A 74 -6.08 -4.74 -5.48
CA ALA A 74 -5.82 -4.59 -6.91
C ALA A 74 -7.12 -4.81 -7.68
N SER A 75 -7.31 -4.06 -8.77
CA SER A 75 -8.42 -4.23 -9.70
C SER A 75 -7.92 -4.15 -11.15
N LEU A 76 -8.82 -4.30 -12.12
CA LEU A 76 -8.48 -4.11 -13.53
C LEU A 76 -8.08 -2.67 -13.86
N VAL A 77 -8.48 -1.69 -13.04
CA VAL A 77 -8.27 -0.26 -13.30
C VAL A 77 -7.14 0.34 -12.47
N HIS A 78 -6.68 -0.34 -11.40
CA HIS A 78 -5.56 0.12 -10.58
C HIS A 78 -4.78 -1.04 -9.94
N PRO A 79 -3.44 -0.91 -9.82
CA PRO A 79 -2.65 -1.82 -9.00
C PRO A 79 -2.94 -1.57 -7.50
N SER A 80 -2.66 -2.56 -6.67
CA SER A 80 -2.57 -2.35 -5.22
C SER A 80 -1.25 -1.64 -4.86
N GLY A 81 -1.25 -0.95 -3.72
CA GLY A 81 -0.13 -0.17 -3.23
C GLY A 81 -0.12 1.28 -3.74
N ALA A 82 1.03 1.94 -3.58
CA ALA A 82 1.22 3.33 -3.97
C ALA A 82 1.47 3.45 -5.49
N CYS A 83 0.65 4.24 -6.17
CA CYS A 83 0.84 4.67 -7.55
C CYS A 83 1.22 6.15 -7.56
N PHE A 84 2.47 6.46 -7.87
CA PHE A 84 2.97 7.84 -7.87
C PHE A 84 2.72 8.56 -9.18
N GLY A 85 2.30 9.82 -9.08
CA GLY A 85 2.09 10.73 -10.20
C GLY A 85 3.11 11.87 -10.24
N ASN A 86 3.05 12.69 -11.29
CA ASN A 86 3.74 13.99 -11.38
C ASN A 86 5.25 13.96 -11.07
N ARG A 87 5.94 12.87 -11.46
CA ARG A 87 7.38 12.61 -11.22
C ARG A 87 7.76 12.51 -9.73
N HIS A 88 6.79 12.43 -8.83
CA HIS A 88 7.05 12.10 -7.44
C HIS A 88 7.42 10.63 -7.31
N SER A 89 8.26 10.32 -6.32
CA SER A 89 8.47 8.96 -5.84
C SER A 89 8.97 9.03 -4.40
N SER A 90 8.48 8.12 -3.56
CA SER A 90 8.97 7.99 -2.19
C SER A 90 8.77 6.56 -1.72
N GLY A 91 9.87 5.79 -1.62
CA GLY A 91 9.81 4.45 -1.04
C GLY A 91 9.34 4.49 0.41
N LYS A 92 9.76 5.51 1.17
CA LYS A 92 9.38 5.67 2.57
C LYS A 92 7.89 5.94 2.74
N LEU A 93 7.30 6.80 1.90
CA LEU A 93 5.86 7.03 1.89
C LEU A 93 5.13 5.74 1.54
N ALA A 94 5.53 5.06 0.47
CA ALA A 94 4.89 3.84 0.00
C ALA A 94 4.88 2.75 1.08
N GLU A 95 6.03 2.46 1.70
CA GLU A 95 6.15 1.48 2.78
C GLU A 95 5.29 1.85 3.99
N THR A 96 5.28 3.12 4.38
CA THR A 96 4.57 3.55 5.59
C THR A 96 3.06 3.55 5.37
N LEU A 97 2.60 3.98 4.19
CA LEU A 97 1.19 3.88 3.81
C LEU A 97 0.74 2.43 3.71
N ASP A 98 1.55 1.55 3.11
CA ASP A 98 1.24 0.13 3.02
C ASP A 98 1.07 -0.50 4.41
N PHE A 99 1.97 -0.16 5.34
CA PHE A 99 1.85 -0.56 6.72
C PHE A 99 0.54 -0.06 7.35
N ILE A 100 0.24 1.23 7.23
CA ILE A 100 -0.97 1.83 7.84
C ILE A 100 -2.23 1.18 7.28
N MET A 101 -2.31 1.06 5.96
CA MET A 101 -3.50 0.60 5.25
C MET A 101 -3.77 -0.90 5.47
N LYS A 102 -2.74 -1.71 5.69
CA LYS A 102 -2.89 -3.14 6.08
C LYS A 102 -3.24 -3.35 7.55
N ASN A 103 -2.91 -2.38 8.40
CA ASN A 103 -3.09 -2.49 9.85
C ASN A 103 -4.16 -1.53 10.38
N GLN A 104 -5.19 -1.20 9.58
CA GLN A 104 -6.22 -0.21 9.94
C GLN A 104 -6.96 -0.51 11.24
N GLY A 105 -7.12 -1.80 11.61
CA GLY A 105 -7.69 -2.20 12.90
C GLY A 105 -6.82 -1.81 14.11
N GLN A 106 -5.53 -1.54 13.88
CA GLN A 106 -4.61 -0.93 14.82
C GLN A 106 -4.54 0.58 14.58
N PHE A 107 -5.62 1.28 14.26
CA PHE A 107 -5.67 2.73 14.31
C PHE A 107 -7.03 3.17 14.82
N ALA A 108 -7.06 4.07 15.80
CA ALA A 108 -8.32 4.57 16.30
C ALA A 108 -8.98 5.43 15.21
N ARG A 109 -10.19 5.05 14.80
CA ARG A 109 -11.06 5.87 13.97
C ARG A 109 -12.26 6.30 14.84
N PRO A 110 -12.47 7.60 15.05
CA PRO A 110 -13.64 8.08 15.76
C PRO A 110 -14.92 7.54 15.11
N ALA A 111 -15.89 7.08 15.92
CA ALA A 111 -17.15 6.53 15.39
C ALA A 111 -17.99 7.59 14.66
N ASP A 112 -17.75 8.87 14.96
CA ASP A 112 -18.31 10.05 14.33
C ASP A 112 -17.46 10.58 13.15
N ALA A 113 -16.35 9.90 12.80
CA ALA A 113 -15.56 10.28 11.65
C ALA A 113 -16.43 10.21 10.38
N GLY A 114 -16.55 11.35 9.70
CA GLY A 114 -17.29 11.44 8.45
C GLY A 114 -16.78 10.46 7.39
N ARG A 115 -17.58 10.28 6.34
CA ARG A 115 -17.20 9.44 5.18
C ARG A 115 -15.94 9.96 4.50
N HIS A 116 -15.76 11.27 4.48
CA HIS A 116 -14.61 11.93 3.90
C HIS A 116 -13.64 12.36 5.00
N GLY A 117 -12.44 11.80 4.97
CA GLY A 117 -11.34 12.24 5.81
C GLY A 117 -10.37 13.12 5.04
N LEU A 118 -9.87 14.15 5.72
CA LEU A 118 -8.88 15.07 5.19
C LEU A 118 -7.86 15.38 6.28
N VAL A 119 -6.59 15.10 6.01
CA VAL A 119 -5.47 15.44 6.88
C VAL A 119 -4.60 16.46 6.16
N LEU A 120 -4.51 17.67 6.71
CA LEU A 120 -3.63 18.72 6.20
C LEU A 120 -2.35 18.79 7.03
N ILE A 121 -1.21 18.73 6.36
CA ILE A 121 0.11 18.55 6.98
C ILE A 121 1.04 19.64 6.46
N TYR A 122 1.57 20.44 7.38
CA TYR A 122 2.51 21.52 7.10
C TYR A 122 3.96 21.02 7.20
N PRO A 123 4.95 21.83 6.73
CA PRO A 123 6.36 21.50 6.87
C PRO A 123 6.69 21.10 8.32
N PRO A 124 7.18 19.87 8.54
CA PRO A 124 7.38 19.37 9.89
C PRO A 124 8.64 19.97 10.50
N ASP A 125 8.52 20.34 11.77
CA ASP A 125 9.64 20.80 12.57
C ASP A 125 10.51 19.63 13.07
N GLY A 126 11.47 19.91 13.96
CA GLY A 126 12.36 18.89 14.50
C GLY A 126 11.64 17.86 15.37
N ASP A 127 10.67 18.31 16.16
CA ASP A 127 9.96 17.48 17.12
C ASP A 127 8.98 16.55 16.40
N ASP A 128 8.26 17.05 15.39
CA ASP A 128 7.40 16.26 14.50
C ASP A 128 8.18 15.07 13.89
N ARG A 129 9.42 15.32 13.44
CA ARG A 129 10.28 14.30 12.82
C ARG A 129 10.74 13.25 13.84
N ILE A 130 11.10 13.68 15.05
CA ILE A 130 11.50 12.79 16.14
C ILE A 130 10.33 11.91 16.58
N GLU A 131 9.14 12.50 16.70
CA GLU A 131 7.91 11.78 17.06
C GLU A 131 7.55 10.74 16.00
N ALA A 132 7.52 11.14 14.72
CA ALA A 132 7.22 10.22 13.61
C ALA A 132 8.24 9.09 13.48
N ALA A 133 9.54 9.39 13.65
CA ALA A 133 10.61 8.40 13.64
C ALA A 133 10.52 7.42 14.82
N THR A 134 10.17 7.92 16.00
CA THR A 134 9.97 7.08 17.19
C THR A 134 8.77 6.17 17.01
N TRP A 135 7.67 6.69 16.46
CA TRP A 135 6.47 5.92 16.17
C TRP A 135 6.74 4.77 15.19
N ILE A 136 7.33 5.02 14.02
CA ILE A 136 7.52 3.96 13.03
C ILE A 136 8.49 2.88 13.53
N ARG A 137 9.48 3.25 14.35
CA ARG A 137 10.37 2.28 15.01
C ARG A 137 9.59 1.42 16.00
N GLY A 138 8.78 2.04 16.85
CA GLY A 138 7.96 1.32 17.84
C GLY A 138 7.01 0.33 17.19
N VAL A 139 6.30 0.75 16.15
CA VAL A 139 5.31 -0.08 15.47
C VAL A 139 5.95 -1.23 14.69
N ARG A 140 7.09 -1.00 14.03
CA ARG A 140 7.86 -2.06 13.34
C ARG A 140 8.45 -3.09 14.31
N SER A 141 8.77 -2.70 15.55
CA SER A 141 9.24 -3.64 16.57
C SER A 141 8.14 -4.60 17.04
N THR A 142 6.90 -4.13 17.18
CA THR A 142 5.76 -4.96 17.63
C THR A 142 5.31 -5.98 16.56
N GLY A 143 5.46 -5.66 15.28
CA GLY A 143 5.08 -6.56 14.17
C GLY A 143 5.93 -7.84 14.05
N ASN A 144 7.11 -7.90 14.67
CA ASN A 144 8.02 -9.05 14.59
C ASN A 144 7.79 -10.10 15.70
N GLU A 145 7.00 -9.80 16.74
CA GLU A 145 6.81 -10.71 17.88
C GLU A 145 5.68 -11.73 17.67
N THR A 146 4.74 -11.48 16.75
CA THR A 146 3.57 -12.36 16.55
C THR A 146 3.83 -13.59 15.67
N SER A 147 5.01 -13.71 15.04
CA SER A 147 5.30 -14.84 14.13
C SER A 147 6.04 -16.02 14.77
N ARG A 148 6.26 -16.03 16.09
CA ARG A 148 7.12 -17.02 16.75
C ARG A 148 6.45 -17.65 17.96
N GLY A 149 5.45 -18.51 17.73
CA GLY A 149 4.95 -19.36 18.81
C GLY A 149 3.61 -20.03 18.58
N ASP A 150 3.46 -20.82 17.52
CA ASP A 150 2.65 -22.05 17.63
C ASP A 150 3.05 -23.05 16.54
N ALA A 151 4.06 -23.87 16.85
CA ALA A 151 4.36 -25.05 16.06
C ALA A 151 3.54 -26.22 16.67
N PRO A 152 2.62 -26.84 15.91
CA PRO A 152 1.94 -28.04 16.38
C PRO A 152 2.97 -29.16 16.53
N LYS A 153 3.10 -29.72 17.75
CA LYS A 153 3.87 -30.95 17.97
C LYS A 153 3.26 -32.06 17.13
N ARG A 154 3.98 -32.46 16.08
CA ARG A 154 3.66 -33.62 15.26
C ARG A 154 3.88 -34.88 16.10
N PRO A 155 2.91 -35.82 16.17
CA PRO A 155 3.12 -37.08 16.88
C PRO A 155 4.15 -37.93 16.14
N GLU A 156 5.13 -38.41 16.89
CA GLU A 156 6.12 -39.40 16.46
C GLU A 156 5.41 -40.73 16.20
N ASP A 157 5.42 -41.18 14.94
CA ASP A 157 4.98 -42.52 14.58
C ASP A 157 6.22 -43.40 14.39
N HIS A 158 6.41 -44.31 15.34
CA HIS A 158 7.39 -45.38 15.27
C HIS A 158 6.82 -46.52 14.43
N ARG A 159 7.35 -46.73 13.21
CA ARG A 159 7.29 -48.06 12.59
C ARG A 159 8.55 -48.38 11.81
N GLN A 160 9.27 -49.35 12.35
CA GLN A 160 10.38 -50.04 11.72
C GLN A 160 9.89 -50.87 10.52
N ASN A 161 10.87 -51.11 9.63
CA ASN A 161 11.21 -52.40 9.03
C ASN A 161 10.88 -52.62 7.54
N ARG A 162 11.98 -52.88 6.81
CA ARG A 162 12.21 -54.04 5.93
C ARG A 162 11.75 -53.97 4.47
N GLY A 163 12.70 -54.23 3.57
CA GLY A 163 12.41 -54.72 2.22
C GLY A 163 13.43 -54.31 1.17
N GLU A 164 14.49 -55.11 1.01
CA GLU A 164 15.30 -55.21 -0.22
C GLU A 164 14.44 -55.61 -1.43
N GLU A 165 14.78 -55.10 -2.62
CA GLU A 165 14.92 -55.82 -3.91
C GLU A 165 15.19 -54.77 -5.00
N ALA A 166 16.39 -54.74 -5.62
CA ALA A 166 16.90 -55.57 -6.71
C ALA A 166 16.53 -55.05 -8.13
N ALA A 167 17.57 -54.50 -8.77
CA ALA A 167 18.01 -54.66 -10.17
C ALA A 167 17.04 -54.47 -11.37
N SER A 168 17.26 -53.35 -12.09
CA SER A 168 17.72 -53.26 -13.52
C SER A 168 16.87 -53.91 -14.65
N PRO A 169 17.31 -53.87 -15.93
CA PRO A 169 17.52 -52.74 -16.85
C PRO A 169 16.86 -53.00 -18.24
N LEU A 170 16.61 -51.98 -19.07
CA LEU A 170 16.57 -52.06 -20.55
C LEU A 170 16.50 -50.60 -21.06
N ASP A 171 17.48 -50.12 -21.84
CA ASP A 171 17.50 -50.13 -23.32
C ASP A 171 16.28 -49.36 -23.90
N GLU A 172 16.36 -48.50 -24.91
CA GLU A 172 17.27 -48.43 -26.03
C GLU A 172 17.05 -47.06 -26.73
N GLN A 173 18.13 -46.59 -27.36
CA GLN A 173 18.30 -45.62 -28.46
C GLN A 173 17.06 -45.05 -29.20
N ALA A 174 17.09 -43.74 -29.51
CA ALA A 174 17.21 -43.18 -30.87
C ALA A 174 16.90 -41.66 -30.92
N TYR A 175 17.88 -40.85 -31.35
CA TYR A 175 17.71 -39.53 -31.98
C TYR A 175 17.56 -39.72 -33.51
N PRO A 176 17.34 -38.69 -34.37
CA PRO A 176 16.99 -37.28 -34.17
C PRO A 176 15.79 -36.82 -35.04
N THR A 177 15.30 -35.60 -34.88
CA THR A 177 14.72 -34.85 -36.01
C THR A 177 15.00 -33.36 -35.84
N GLU A 178 15.78 -32.84 -36.78
CA GLU A 178 16.03 -31.42 -36.99
C GLU A 178 14.73 -30.72 -37.41
N GLY A 179 14.41 -29.63 -36.73
CA GLY A 179 13.28 -28.76 -37.06
C GLY A 179 13.72 -27.30 -36.95
N THR A 180 14.26 -26.76 -38.05
CA THR A 180 14.51 -25.34 -38.23
C THR A 180 13.20 -24.55 -38.13
N ALA A 181 13.09 -23.67 -37.14
CA ALA A 181 12.03 -22.67 -37.06
C ALA A 181 12.61 -21.34 -36.57
N THR A 182 12.98 -20.54 -37.57
CA THR A 182 12.81 -19.09 -37.69
C THR A 182 12.38 -18.31 -36.44
N ALA A 183 13.26 -17.42 -36.00
CA ALA A 183 12.99 -16.36 -35.05
C ALA A 183 11.90 -15.40 -35.56
N PRO A 184 10.95 -14.99 -34.71
CA PRO A 184 10.26 -13.72 -34.86
C PRO A 184 10.93 -12.64 -33.99
N ASP A 185 11.22 -11.55 -34.68
CA ASP A 185 11.77 -10.29 -34.22
C ASP A 185 10.91 -9.67 -33.10
N ALA A 186 11.58 -9.27 -32.02
CA ALA A 186 10.97 -8.64 -30.86
C ALA A 186 10.97 -7.12 -31.05
N THR A 187 9.89 -6.58 -31.60
CA THR A 187 9.54 -5.16 -31.45
C THR A 187 8.14 -5.05 -30.86
N GLY A 188 8.09 -5.16 -29.54
CA GLY A 188 6.91 -4.83 -28.74
C GLY A 188 6.66 -3.32 -28.76
N TYR A 189 5.75 -2.89 -29.62
CA TYR A 189 5.05 -1.62 -29.50
C TYR A 189 3.60 -1.96 -29.14
N SER A 190 3.31 -2.05 -27.84
CA SER A 190 1.94 -2.18 -27.34
C SER A 190 1.37 -0.77 -27.19
N GLY A 191 0.74 -0.28 -28.26
CA GLY A 191 -0.16 0.86 -28.20
C GLY A 191 -1.48 0.44 -27.56
N CYS A 192 -1.84 1.06 -26.45
CA CYS A 192 -3.19 0.98 -25.91
C CYS A 192 -4.07 2.00 -26.65
N GLU A 193 -4.65 1.61 -27.77
CA GLU A 193 -5.90 2.22 -28.25
C GLU A 193 -7.08 1.40 -27.67
N PRO A 194 -8.04 2.03 -26.98
CA PRO A 194 -9.25 1.36 -26.58
C PRO A 194 -10.30 1.43 -27.70
N ASP A 195 -10.72 0.24 -28.13
CA ASP A 195 -11.94 0.03 -28.93
C ASP A 195 -13.18 0.26 -28.05
N GLU A 196 -14.27 0.67 -28.69
CA GLU A 196 -15.38 1.43 -28.12
C GLU A 196 -16.58 0.55 -27.69
N ALA A 197 -17.19 0.90 -26.54
CA ALA A 197 -18.56 0.58 -26.04
C ALA A 197 -18.86 -0.84 -25.45
N PRO A 198 -19.91 -1.02 -24.58
CA PRO A 198 -21.00 -0.11 -24.23
C PRO A 198 -21.20 0.20 -22.72
N ALA A 199 -22.13 1.12 -22.47
CA ALA A 199 -22.43 1.76 -21.20
C ALA A 199 -23.03 0.83 -20.13
N GLU A 200 -22.33 0.69 -19.00
CA GLU A 200 -22.93 0.57 -17.67
C GLU A 200 -22.06 1.32 -16.66
N THR A 201 -22.73 2.01 -15.74
CA THR A 201 -22.21 3.00 -14.80
C THR A 201 -20.98 2.53 -14.04
N SER A 202 -19.81 3.00 -14.48
CA SER A 202 -18.48 2.65 -13.99
C SER A 202 -17.97 3.70 -12.99
N ALA A 203 -17.12 3.28 -12.05
CA ALA A 203 -16.37 4.12 -11.11
C ALA A 203 -15.61 5.30 -11.77
N ALA A 204 -15.56 5.36 -13.10
CA ALA A 204 -15.18 6.55 -13.87
C ALA A 204 -16.01 7.82 -13.56
N ASP A 205 -17.25 7.70 -13.06
CA ASP A 205 -18.04 8.86 -12.60
C ASP A 205 -17.41 9.56 -11.38
N TYR A 206 -16.64 8.84 -10.56
CA TYR A 206 -15.91 9.45 -9.45
C TYR A 206 -14.77 10.36 -9.91
N PHE A 207 -14.16 10.07 -11.08
CA PHE A 207 -13.09 10.89 -11.65
C PHE A 207 -13.66 12.14 -12.34
N LYS A 208 -14.79 12.04 -13.06
CA LYS A 208 -15.36 13.20 -13.78
C LYS A 208 -16.00 14.26 -12.87
N LEU A 209 -16.52 13.88 -11.69
CA LEU A 209 -17.15 14.84 -10.78
C LEU A 209 -16.15 15.64 -9.92
N ARG A 210 -14.89 15.19 -9.78
CA ARG A 210 -13.92 15.85 -8.87
C ARG A 210 -13.05 16.93 -9.52
N TYR A 211 -12.98 16.98 -10.85
CA TYR A 211 -12.16 17.94 -11.61
C TYR A 211 -12.98 19.05 -12.30
N ALA A 212 -14.29 19.12 -12.09
CA ALA A 212 -15.13 20.22 -12.56
C ALA A 212 -15.33 21.23 -11.43
N TRP A 213 -14.46 22.24 -11.33
CA TRP A 213 -14.78 23.48 -10.64
C TRP A 213 -14.87 24.60 -11.69
N PRO A 214 -15.92 25.45 -11.65
CA PRO A 214 -16.04 26.58 -12.57
C PRO A 214 -14.92 27.60 -12.33
N GLU A 215 -14.41 28.18 -13.42
CA GLU A 215 -13.54 29.37 -13.43
C GLU A 215 -14.21 30.58 -12.76
#